data_AF-A0A6N9QED6-F1
#
_entry.id   AF-A0A6N9QED6-F1
#
_cell.length_a   1.000
_cell.length_b   1.000
_cell.length_c   1.000
_cell.angle_alpha   90.00
_cell.angle_beta   90.00
_cell.angle_gamma   90.00
#
_symmetry.space_group_name_H-M   'P 1'
#
loop_
_entity.id
_entity.type
_entity.pdbx_description
1 polymer ?
#
loop_
_entity_poly.entity_id
_entity_poly.type
_entity_poly.pdbx_seq_one_letter_code
_entity_poly.pdbx_strand_id
1 'polypeptide(L)'
;MNYVFSNEEAADFYPNIQVSVSEESGRVQEIAVDYDDHDYREETYREFDNLCFYSLKSLRPEIENQRLSKFIKTVNNSDVPPGKAYEHGIVPSALYQNAGVGVYPYRQGWSSMYFCVIPVNEDQLQRFQAKGTEICEAF
;
A
#
# COMPACT_ATOMS: atom_id res chain seq x y z
N MET A 1 -17.11 -4.73 -0.66
CA MET A 1 -16.87 -5.00 -2.10
C MET A 1 -15.42 -4.68 -2.46
N ASN A 2 -14.77 -5.56 -3.22
CA ASN A 2 -13.37 -5.42 -3.64
C ASN A 2 -13.28 -5.41 -5.16
N TYR A 3 -12.49 -4.48 -5.71
CA TYR A 3 -12.23 -4.35 -7.14
C TYR A 3 -10.77 -4.63 -7.42
N VAL A 4 -10.46 -5.39 -8.47
CA VAL A 4 -9.09 -5.67 -8.89
C VAL A 4 -8.89 -5.11 -10.29
N PHE A 5 -7.85 -4.29 -10.44
CA PHE A 5 -7.42 -3.71 -11.70
C PHE A 5 -6.06 -4.32 -12.05
N SER A 6 -6.07 -5.21 -13.03
CA SER A 6 -4.89 -5.90 -13.53
C SER A 6 -4.78 -5.69 -15.04
N ASN A 7 -3.55 -5.76 -15.56
CA ASN A 7 -3.36 -5.83 -17.00
C ASN A 7 -3.63 -7.28 -17.45
N GLU A 8 -4.82 -7.54 -17.98
CA GLU A 8 -5.26 -8.89 -18.40
C GLU A 8 -4.39 -9.49 -19.51
N GLU A 9 -3.67 -8.67 -20.28
CA GLU A 9 -2.76 -9.12 -21.34
C GLU A 9 -1.32 -9.36 -20.84
N ALA A 10 -1.03 -9.03 -19.58
CA ALA A 10 0.29 -9.15 -19.00
C ALA A 10 0.45 -10.46 -18.20
N ALA A 11 1.69 -10.99 -18.17
CA ALA A 11 2.01 -12.21 -17.44
C ALA A 11 1.73 -12.07 -15.92
N ASP A 12 1.59 -13.20 -15.22
CA ASP A 12 1.28 -13.33 -13.78
C ASP A 12 2.15 -12.47 -12.83
N PHE A 13 3.25 -11.91 -13.31
CA PHE A 13 4.23 -11.11 -12.56
C PHE A 13 4.03 -9.59 -12.66
N TYR A 14 2.97 -9.13 -13.34
CA TYR A 14 2.65 -7.70 -13.39
C TYR A 14 1.89 -7.27 -12.15
N PRO A 15 2.20 -6.08 -11.60
CA PRO A 15 1.50 -5.58 -10.44
C PRO A 15 0.03 -5.29 -10.77
N ASN A 16 -0.81 -5.40 -9.75
CA ASN A 16 -2.23 -5.06 -9.82
C ASN A 16 -2.62 -4.10 -8.70
N ILE A 17 -3.75 -3.41 -8.87
CA ILE A 17 -4.35 -2.57 -7.82
C ILE A 17 -5.63 -3.23 -7.33
N GLN A 18 -5.71 -3.42 -6.02
CA GLN A 18 -6.93 -3.85 -5.34
C GLN A 18 -7.53 -2.66 -4.59
N VAL A 19 -8.82 -2.40 -4.77
CA VAL A 19 -9.55 -1.31 -4.12
C VAL A 19 -10.69 -1.88 -3.29
N SER A 20 -10.57 -1.75 -1.97
CA SER A 20 -11.59 -2.17 -1.01
C SER A 20 -12.55 -1.02 -0.74
N VAL A 21 -13.86 -1.25 -0.89
CA VAL A 21 -14.91 -0.24 -0.73
C VAL A 21 -15.96 -0.73 0.27
N SER A 22 -16.31 0.15 1.21
CA SER A 22 -17.40 -0.08 2.17
C SER A 22 -18.74 -0.14 1.43
N GLU A 23 -19.48 -1.23 1.58
CA GLU A 23 -20.80 -1.40 0.94
C GLU A 23 -21.86 -0.46 1.53
N GLU A 24 -21.72 -0.12 2.81
CA GLU A 24 -22.64 0.79 3.50
C GLU A 24 -22.44 2.24 3.06
N SER A 25 -21.19 2.70 2.96
CA SER A 25 -20.89 4.12 2.72
C SER A 25 -20.47 4.44 1.29
N GLY A 26 -20.13 3.43 0.49
CA GLY A 26 -19.54 3.59 -0.84
C GLY A 26 -18.14 4.21 -0.83
N ARG A 27 -17.49 4.34 0.35
CA ARG A 27 -16.17 4.96 0.48
C ARG A 27 -15.05 3.94 0.37
N VAL A 28 -13.98 4.31 -0.33
CA VAL A 28 -12.72 3.56 -0.37
C VAL A 28 -12.19 3.41 1.06
N GLN A 29 -11.87 2.17 1.41
CA GLN A 29 -11.27 1.78 2.69
C GLN A 29 -9.79 1.44 2.53
N GLU A 30 -9.37 0.99 1.34
CA GLU A 30 -7.98 0.68 1.05
C GLU A 30 -7.72 0.64 -0.45
N ILE A 31 -6.53 1.06 -0.84
CA ILE A 31 -5.92 0.82 -2.14
C ILE A 31 -4.65 0.02 -1.87
N ALA A 32 -4.58 -1.22 -2.34
CA ALA A 32 -3.40 -2.07 -2.22
C ALA A 32 -2.80 -2.28 -3.60
N VAL A 33 -1.53 -1.91 -3.77
CA VAL A 33 -0.75 -2.27 -4.95
C VAL A 33 0.01 -3.55 -4.62
N ASP A 34 -0.27 -4.61 -5.36
CA ASP A 34 0.32 -5.94 -5.20
C ASP A 34 1.41 -6.15 -6.26
N TYR A 35 2.53 -6.74 -5.86
CA TYR A 35 3.61 -7.15 -6.74
C TYR A 35 4.21 -8.49 -6.29
N ASP A 36 4.22 -9.46 -7.22
CA ASP A 36 4.92 -10.73 -7.05
C ASP A 36 6.41 -10.54 -7.38
N ASP A 37 7.29 -10.62 -6.37
CA ASP A 37 8.74 -10.47 -6.51
C ASP A 37 9.49 -11.81 -6.65
N HIS A 38 8.79 -12.95 -6.81
CA HIS A 38 9.42 -14.27 -7.03
C HIS A 38 10.33 -14.32 -8.25
N ASP A 39 9.93 -13.67 -9.35
CA ASP A 39 10.69 -13.55 -10.59
C ASP A 39 10.90 -12.06 -10.90
N TYR A 40 11.61 -11.38 -10.00
CA TYR A 40 11.89 -9.96 -10.12
C TYR A 40 12.40 -9.59 -11.52
N ARG A 41 11.73 -8.60 -12.12
CA ARG A 41 12.12 -7.97 -13.38
C ARG A 41 12.06 -6.47 -13.21
N GLU A 42 13.08 -5.76 -13.70
CA GLU A 42 13.16 -4.31 -13.53
C GLU A 42 11.95 -3.61 -14.17
N GLU A 43 11.43 -4.11 -15.30
CA GLU A 43 10.28 -3.52 -15.97
C GLU A 43 9.00 -3.64 -15.13
N THR A 44 8.73 -4.81 -14.53
CA THR A 44 7.51 -5.02 -13.74
C THR A 44 7.60 -4.33 -12.38
N TYR A 45 8.79 -4.28 -11.77
CA TYR A 45 9.01 -3.50 -10.55
C TYR A 45 8.87 -2.00 -10.78
N ARG A 46 9.34 -1.48 -11.94
CA ARG A 46 9.13 -0.07 -12.30
C ARG A 46 7.65 0.26 -12.42
N GLU A 47 6.86 -0.67 -12.95
CA GLU A 47 5.41 -0.50 -13.02
C GLU A 47 4.78 -0.51 -11.62
N PHE A 48 5.26 -1.37 -10.71
CA PHE A 48 4.82 -1.40 -9.32
C PHE A 48 5.12 -0.06 -8.62
N ASP A 49 6.34 0.47 -8.77
CA ASP A 49 6.75 1.77 -8.21
C ASP A 49 5.88 2.91 -8.78
N ASN A 50 5.56 2.87 -10.07
CA ASN A 50 4.64 3.83 -10.71
C ASN A 50 3.22 3.75 -10.13
N LEU A 51 2.67 2.55 -9.95
CA LEU A 51 1.34 2.37 -9.37
C LEU A 51 1.30 2.83 -7.90
N CYS A 52 2.35 2.56 -7.12
CA CYS A 52 2.52 3.11 -5.76
C CYS A 52 2.51 4.64 -5.79
N PHE A 53 3.26 5.24 -6.73
CA PHE A 53 3.33 6.68 -6.91
C PHE A 53 1.98 7.31 -7.23
N TYR A 54 1.28 6.80 -8.24
CA TYR A 54 0.01 7.39 -8.65
C TYR A 54 -1.13 7.12 -7.67
N SER A 55 -1.07 6.04 -6.89
CA SER A 55 -2.03 5.76 -5.80
C SER A 55 -1.98 6.85 -4.74
N LEU A 56 -0.78 7.36 -4.39
CA LEU A 56 -0.66 8.48 -3.46
C LEU A 56 -0.78 9.84 -4.11
N LYS A 57 -0.21 10.04 -5.30
CA LYS A 57 -0.24 11.35 -5.98
C LYS A 57 -1.66 11.80 -6.28
N SER A 58 -2.56 10.87 -6.60
CA SER A 58 -3.98 11.15 -6.82
C SER A 58 -4.70 11.63 -5.56
N LEU A 59 -4.26 11.18 -4.38
CA LEU A 59 -4.85 11.56 -3.08
C LEU A 59 -4.20 12.82 -2.50
N ARG A 60 -2.91 13.03 -2.78
CA ARG A 60 -2.08 14.11 -2.24
C ARG A 60 -1.30 14.83 -3.37
N PRO A 61 -2.01 15.48 -4.31
CA PRO A 61 -1.40 16.08 -5.49
C PRO A 61 -0.42 17.22 -5.18
N GLU A 62 -0.53 17.81 -4.00
CA GLU A 62 0.31 18.91 -3.51
C GLU A 62 1.71 18.47 -3.07
N ILE A 63 1.95 17.17 -2.81
CA ILE A 63 3.28 16.68 -2.42
C ILE A 63 4.20 16.74 -3.64
N GLU A 64 5.38 17.34 -3.48
CA GLU A 64 6.40 17.38 -4.51
C GLU A 64 6.80 15.98 -4.98
N ASN A 65 6.92 15.78 -6.30
CA ASN A 65 7.16 14.46 -6.87
C ASN A 65 8.43 13.80 -6.31
N GLN A 66 9.52 14.57 -6.13
CA GLN A 66 10.76 14.05 -5.58
C GLN A 66 10.62 13.57 -4.13
N ARG A 67 9.88 14.32 -3.30
CA ARG A 67 9.59 13.95 -1.91
C ARG A 67 8.75 12.68 -1.85
N LEU A 68 7.71 12.60 -2.69
CA LEU A 68 6.84 11.44 -2.78
C LEU A 68 7.60 10.19 -3.24
N SER A 69 8.41 10.29 -4.31
CA SER A 69 9.22 9.16 -4.80
C SER A 69 10.24 8.69 -3.75
N LYS A 70 10.84 9.60 -2.98
CA LYS A 70 11.75 9.22 -1.89
C LYS A 70 11.01 8.45 -0.79
N PHE A 71 9.82 8.91 -0.42
CA PHE A 71 8.98 8.23 0.58
C PHE A 71 8.58 6.83 0.12
N ILE A 72 8.11 6.67 -1.12
CA ILE A 72 7.71 5.36 -1.66
C ILE A 72 8.89 4.38 -1.63
N LYS A 73 10.09 4.84 -2.01
CA LYS A 73 11.30 4.03 -1.87
C LYS A 73 11.59 3.63 -0.43
N THR A 74 11.41 4.51 0.54
CA THR A 74 11.56 4.16 1.96
C THR A 74 10.57 3.08 2.38
N VAL A 75 9.29 3.22 2.01
CA VAL A 75 8.25 2.25 2.34
C VAL A 75 8.50 0.90 1.66
N ASN A 76 8.77 0.88 0.35
CA ASN A 76 9.00 -0.35 -0.42
C ASN A 76 10.26 -1.12 0.03
N ASN A 77 11.27 -0.42 0.58
CA ASN A 77 12.48 -1.04 1.12
C ASN A 77 12.43 -1.25 2.64
N SER A 78 11.27 -1.06 3.28
CA SER A 78 11.13 -1.31 4.71
C SER A 78 11.26 -2.81 5.00
N ASP A 79 11.98 -3.15 6.07
CA ASP A 79 12.19 -4.54 6.51
C ASP A 79 10.94 -5.07 7.21
N VAL A 80 9.91 -5.39 6.43
CA VAL A 80 8.66 -5.95 6.93
C VAL A 80 8.79 -7.47 7.01
N PRO A 81 8.56 -8.08 8.19
CA PRO A 81 8.59 -9.52 8.31
C PRO A 81 7.47 -10.15 7.46
N PRO A 82 7.72 -11.33 6.85
CA PRO A 82 6.71 -12.01 6.06
C PRO A 82 5.53 -12.41 6.94
N GLY A 83 4.34 -12.05 6.50
CA GLY A 83 3.09 -12.39 7.15
C GLY A 83 2.39 -13.59 6.49
N LYS A 84 1.15 -13.82 6.94
CA LYS A 84 0.22 -14.79 6.34
C LYS A 84 -0.32 -14.26 5.01
N ALA A 85 -1.30 -14.97 4.44
CA ALA A 85 -2.10 -14.45 3.34
C ALA A 85 -2.59 -13.03 3.66
N TYR A 86 -2.44 -12.14 2.68
CA TYR A 86 -2.87 -10.77 2.77
C TYR A 86 -4.40 -10.72 2.79
N GLU A 87 -4.93 -9.92 3.71
CA GLU A 87 -6.35 -9.64 3.81
C GLU A 87 -6.52 -8.14 4.08
N HIS A 88 -7.55 -7.54 3.49
CA HIS A 88 -7.92 -6.16 3.78
C HIS A 88 -8.14 -5.96 5.28
N GLY A 89 -7.57 -4.89 5.83
CA GLY A 89 -7.70 -4.55 7.25
C GLY A 89 -6.72 -5.29 8.16
N ILE A 90 -5.66 -5.88 7.59
CA ILE A 90 -4.56 -6.41 8.38
C ILE A 90 -3.94 -5.33 9.26
N VAL A 91 -3.40 -5.73 10.40
CA VAL A 91 -2.70 -4.81 11.31
C VAL A 91 -1.24 -4.74 10.87
N PRO A 92 -0.77 -3.60 10.34
CA PRO A 92 0.61 -3.49 9.89
C PRO A 92 1.57 -3.35 11.08
N SER A 93 2.84 -3.73 10.88
CA SER A 93 3.89 -3.48 11.87
C SER A 93 4.19 -1.99 12.00
N ALA A 94 4.17 -1.25 10.89
CA ALA A 94 4.35 0.19 10.85
C ALA A 94 3.33 0.84 9.89
N LEU A 95 2.83 2.03 10.26
CA LEU A 95 1.90 2.82 9.48
C LEU A 95 2.39 4.26 9.42
N TYR A 96 2.74 4.72 8.21
CA TYR A 96 3.16 6.09 7.93
C TYR A 96 1.92 6.93 7.63
N GLN A 97 1.67 8.00 8.38
CA GLN A 97 0.46 8.81 8.20
C GLN A 97 0.76 10.29 7.97
N ASN A 98 -0.05 10.94 7.14
CA ASN A 98 -0.07 12.39 6.98
C ASN A 98 -1.43 12.84 6.40
N ALA A 99 -2.01 13.89 7.01
CA ALA A 99 -3.25 14.53 6.57
C ALA A 99 -4.41 13.56 6.24
N GLY A 100 -4.64 12.58 7.13
CA GLY A 100 -5.74 11.62 6.99
C GLY A 100 -5.50 10.49 5.99
N VAL A 101 -4.27 10.38 5.44
CA VAL A 101 -3.83 9.26 4.60
C VAL A 101 -2.78 8.46 5.37
N GLY A 102 -3.00 7.15 5.47
CA GLY A 102 -2.06 6.19 6.02
C GLY A 102 -1.48 5.30 4.92
N VAL A 103 -0.22 4.92 5.06
CA VAL A 103 0.50 4.07 4.13
C VAL A 103 1.26 3.02 4.91
N TYR A 104 1.16 1.76 4.50
CA TYR A 104 1.95 0.70 5.09
C TYR A 104 2.41 -0.31 4.04
N PRO A 105 3.65 -0.83 4.15
CA PRO A 105 4.07 -1.99 3.41
C PRO A 105 3.59 -3.27 4.10
N TYR A 106 3.27 -4.31 3.32
CA TYR A 106 3.03 -5.65 3.84
C TYR A 106 3.71 -6.69 2.94
N ARG A 107 4.16 -7.81 3.54
CA ARG A 107 4.68 -8.95 2.80
C ARG A 107 3.84 -10.19 3.07
N GLN A 108 3.31 -10.80 2.02
CA GLN A 108 2.71 -12.13 2.08
C GLN A 108 3.78 -13.16 1.71
N GLY A 109 4.15 -14.00 2.67
CA GLY A 109 5.31 -14.86 2.48
C GLY A 109 6.57 -14.06 2.12
N TRP A 110 7.47 -14.66 1.35
CA TRP A 110 8.76 -14.05 0.98
C TRP A 110 8.76 -13.37 -0.39
N SER A 111 7.58 -13.26 -1.00
CA SER A 111 7.50 -13.27 -2.44
C SER A 111 6.38 -12.39 -3.03
N SER A 112 5.59 -11.76 -2.17
CA SER A 112 4.54 -10.84 -2.58
C SER A 112 4.62 -9.61 -1.70
N MET A 113 4.77 -8.46 -2.36
CA MET A 113 4.88 -7.16 -1.74
C MET A 113 3.58 -6.39 -1.93
N TYR A 114 3.10 -5.77 -0.86
CA TYR A 114 1.93 -4.91 -0.89
C TYR A 114 2.31 -3.51 -0.44
N PHE A 115 1.91 -2.53 -1.23
CA PHE A 115 1.91 -1.13 -0.85
C PHE A 115 0.47 -0.69 -0.60
N CYS A 116 0.10 -0.51 0.66
CA CYS A 116 -1.27 -0.26 1.06
C CYS A 116 -1.46 1.20 1.44
N VAL A 117 -2.53 1.82 0.93
CA VAL A 117 -2.95 3.18 1.22
C VAL A 117 -4.36 3.15 1.79
N ILE A 118 -4.54 3.71 2.99
CA ILE A 118 -5.80 3.70 3.73
C ILE A 118 -6.17 5.12 4.18
N PRO A 119 -7.47 5.47 4.25
CA PRO A 119 -7.89 6.65 5.01
C PRO A 119 -7.67 6.38 6.50
N VAL A 120 -7.15 7.38 7.23
CA VAL A 120 -6.92 7.29 8.66
C VAL A 120 -7.51 8.49 9.39
N ASN A 121 -7.97 8.25 10.61
CA ASN A 121 -8.35 9.26 11.57
C ASN A 121 -7.78 8.88 12.95
N GLU A 122 -7.96 9.73 13.95
CA GLU A 122 -7.41 9.51 15.29
C GLU A 122 -7.87 8.18 15.90
N ASP A 123 -9.15 7.82 15.75
CA ASP A 123 -9.68 6.55 16.28
C ASP A 123 -9.01 5.32 15.64
N GLN A 124 -8.78 5.36 14.32
CA GLN A 124 -8.10 4.27 13.62
C GLN A 124 -6.63 4.17 14.03
N LEU A 125 -5.94 5.31 14.13
CA LEU A 125 -4.54 5.35 14.57
C LEU A 125 -4.39 4.78 15.99
N GLN A 126 -5.27 5.16 16.92
CA GLN A 126 -5.27 4.62 18.28
C GLN A 126 -5.52 3.11 18.30
N ARG A 127 -6.43 2.60 17.45
CA ARG A 127 -6.71 1.16 17.33
C ARG A 127 -5.50 0.38 16.80
N PHE A 128 -4.80 0.90 15.79
CA PHE A 128 -3.59 0.29 15.27
C PHE A 128 -2.48 0.28 16.32
N GLN A 129 -2.25 1.43 16.97
CA GLN A 129 -1.25 1.56 18.02
C GLN A 129 -1.52 0.61 19.21
N ALA A 130 -2.79 0.46 19.63
CA ALA A 130 -3.18 -0.48 20.67
C ALA A 130 -2.93 -1.95 20.30
N LYS A 131 -2.86 -2.26 19.01
CA LYS A 131 -2.53 -3.60 18.48
C LYS A 131 -1.04 -3.76 18.15
N GLY A 132 -0.21 -2.77 18.47
CA GLY A 132 1.25 -2.83 18.32
C GLY A 132 1.81 -2.25 17.02
N THR A 133 1.00 -1.59 16.20
CA THR A 133 1.49 -0.85 15.03
C THR A 133 2.29 0.37 15.47
N GLU A 134 3.49 0.53 14.92
CA GLU A 134 4.27 1.76 15.03
C GLU A 134 3.66 2.85 14.12
N ILE A 135 3.32 4.01 14.70
CA ILE A 135 2.77 5.13 13.94
C ILE A 135 3.89 6.11 13.62
N CYS A 136 4.16 6.30 12.32
CA CYS A 136 5.22 7.15 11.80
C CYS A 136 4.63 8.36 11.06
N GLU A 137 5.38 9.46 11.00
CA GLU A 137 5.03 10.59 10.14
C GLU A 137 5.37 10.25 8.67
N ALA A 138 4.42 10.45 7.77
CA ALA A 138 4.65 10.36 6.33
C ALA A 138 5.05 11.72 5.74
N PHE A 139 5.97 11.65 4.76
CA PHE A 139 6.52 12.73 3.93
C PHE A 139 7.04 13.94 4.69
#